data_AF-A0A1C3KLR6-F1
#
_entry.id   AF-A0A1C3KLR6-F1
#
_cell.length_a   1.000
_cell.length_b   1.000
_cell.length_c   1.000
_cell.angle_alpha   90.00
_cell.angle_beta   90.00
_cell.angle_gamma   90.00
#
_symmetry.space_group_name_H-M   'P 1'
#
loop_
_entity.id
_entity.type
_entity.pdbx_description
1 polymer ?
#
loop_
_entity_poly.entity_id
_entity_poly.type
_entity_poly.pdbx_seq_one_letter_code
_entity_poly.pdbx_strand_id
1 'polypeptide(L)'
;MLSVKEDLPHRKASNSCKKILNDMIACYQNTICYKKQNSTFEECLHNHNLKEIDENCIILRKAYAQCRRNLLNGNFKLIGNPLSR
;
A
#
# COMPACT_ATOMS: atom_id res chain seq x y z
N MET A 1 -13.03 22.69 3.92
CA MET A 1 -12.79 21.98 2.64
C MET A 1 -11.30 21.74 2.53
N LEU A 2 -10.85 20.49 2.41
CA LEU A 2 -9.42 20.18 2.27
C LEU A 2 -8.99 20.40 0.81
N SER A 3 -8.04 21.32 0.60
CA SER A 3 -7.46 21.63 -0.71
C SER A 3 -6.62 20.46 -1.22
N VAL A 4 -7.04 19.90 -2.35
CA VAL A 4 -6.33 18.86 -3.08
C VAL A 4 -5.23 19.52 -3.93
N LYS A 5 -3.97 19.11 -3.77
CA LYS A 5 -2.83 19.61 -4.57
C LYS A 5 -2.72 18.80 -5.87
N GLU A 6 -2.63 19.48 -7.02
CA GLU A 6 -2.55 18.90 -8.38
C GLU A 6 -1.38 17.90 -8.58
N ASP A 7 -0.35 17.97 -7.74
CA ASP A 7 0.89 17.19 -7.92
C ASP A 7 0.79 15.72 -7.42
N LEU A 8 -0.35 15.32 -6.86
CA LEU A 8 -0.56 13.98 -6.33
C LEU A 8 -1.39 13.17 -7.32
N PRO A 9 -0.98 11.96 -7.76
CA PRO A 9 -1.84 11.11 -8.59
C PRO A 9 -3.08 10.71 -7.80
N HIS A 10 -4.17 11.47 -7.97
CA HIS A 10 -5.46 11.25 -7.32
C HIS A 10 -5.98 9.87 -7.73
N ARG A 11 -5.89 8.89 -6.82
CA ARG A 11 -6.33 7.53 -7.11
C ARG A 11 -7.86 7.54 -7.12
N LYS A 12 -8.46 7.38 -8.31
CA LYS A 12 -9.91 7.10 -8.46
C LYS A 12 -10.36 6.09 -7.40
N ALA A 13 -11.54 6.30 -6.83
CA ALA A 13 -12.22 5.37 -5.94
C ALA A 13 -12.30 3.97 -6.53
N SER A 14 -11.30 3.15 -6.17
CA SER A 14 -11.26 1.74 -6.50
C SER A 14 -11.86 1.00 -5.31
N ASN A 15 -12.99 0.33 -5.52
CA ASN A 15 -13.55 -0.67 -4.58
C ASN A 15 -12.67 -1.93 -4.50
N SER A 16 -11.40 -1.82 -4.88
CA SER A 16 -10.45 -2.93 -4.95
C SER A 16 -9.06 -2.45 -4.52
N CYS A 17 -8.41 -3.26 -3.70
CA CYS A 17 -7.02 -3.07 -3.29
C CYS A 17 -6.02 -3.69 -4.27
N LYS A 18 -6.46 -4.19 -5.44
CA LYS A 18 -5.61 -4.93 -6.38
C LYS A 18 -4.42 -4.09 -6.89
N LYS A 19 -4.64 -2.83 -7.24
CA LYS A 19 -3.56 -1.95 -7.72
C LYS A 19 -2.49 -1.75 -6.65
N ILE A 20 -2.89 -1.37 -5.43
CA ILE A 20 -1.95 -1.13 -4.34
C ILE A 20 -1.24 -2.42 -3.88
N LEU A 21 -1.92 -3.57 -3.96
CA LEU A 21 -1.32 -4.87 -3.71
C LEU A 21 -0.21 -5.16 -4.73
N ASN A 22 -0.49 -4.97 -6.03
CA ASN A 22 0.50 -5.17 -7.09
C ASN A 22 1.68 -4.20 -6.94
N ASP A 23 1.43 -2.91 -6.67
CA ASP A 23 2.46 -1.91 -6.42
C ASP A 23 3.35 -2.34 -5.24
N MET A 24 2.74 -2.80 -4.13
CA MET A 24 3.45 -3.28 -2.94
C MET A 24 4.32 -4.50 -3.26
N ILE A 25 3.77 -5.51 -3.93
CA ILE A 25 4.52 -6.72 -4.30
C ILE A 25 5.72 -6.36 -5.17
N ALA A 26 5.51 -5.54 -6.21
CA ALA A 26 6.58 -5.08 -7.09
C ALA A 26 7.65 -4.29 -6.33
N CYS A 27 7.26 -3.49 -5.34
CA CYS A 27 8.21 -2.78 -4.49
C CYS A 27 9.10 -3.76 -3.71
N TYR A 28 8.49 -4.71 -3.00
CA TYR A 28 9.22 -5.69 -2.20
C TYR A 28 10.12 -6.61 -3.05
N GLN A 29 9.69 -7.00 -4.26
CA GLN A 29 10.52 -7.79 -5.19
C GLN A 29 11.84 -7.11 -5.57
N ASN A 30 11.89 -5.76 -5.52
CA ASN A 30 13.09 -5.00 -5.84
C ASN A 30 14.01 -4.75 -4.63
N THR A 31 13.54 -5.03 -3.41
CA THR A 31 14.30 -4.80 -2.17
C THR A 31 15.49 -5.74 -2.01
N ILE A 32 16.47 -5.31 -1.20
CA ILE A 32 17.63 -6.13 -0.87
C ILE A 32 17.18 -7.38 -0.11
N CYS A 33 16.21 -7.25 0.79
CA CYS A 33 15.67 -8.39 1.53
C CYS A 33 15.18 -9.50 0.59
N TYR A 34 14.37 -9.16 -0.41
CA TYR A 34 13.82 -10.18 -1.33
C TYR A 34 14.88 -10.80 -2.24
N LYS A 35 15.96 -10.06 -2.52
CA LYS A 35 17.10 -10.53 -3.31
C LYS A 35 18.09 -11.37 -2.50
N LYS A 36 17.99 -11.39 -1.17
CA LYS A 36 18.81 -12.27 -0.33
C LYS A 36 18.42 -13.72 -0.57
N GLN A 37 19.42 -14.59 -0.62
CA GLN A 37 19.21 -16.02 -0.73
C GLN A 37 18.48 -16.52 0.54
N ASN A 38 17.46 -17.36 0.36
CA ASN A 38 16.63 -17.96 1.43
C ASN A 38 15.68 -17.03 2.20
N SER A 39 15.44 -15.79 1.75
CA SER A 39 14.42 -14.93 2.36
C SER A 39 13.06 -15.11 1.69
N THR A 40 12.01 -15.34 2.47
CA THR A 40 10.64 -15.40 1.94
C THR A 40 10.03 -14.01 1.81
N PHE A 41 8.99 -13.87 0.98
CA PHE A 41 8.25 -12.61 0.88
C PHE A 41 7.69 -12.18 2.24
N GLU A 42 7.17 -13.14 3.01
CA GLU A 42 6.57 -12.89 4.32
C GLU A 42 7.60 -12.38 5.33
N GLU A 43 8.80 -12.97 5.35
CA GLU A 43 9.92 -12.47 6.16
C GLU A 43 10.27 -11.01 5.80
N CYS A 44 10.34 -10.70 4.50
CA CYS A 44 10.61 -9.33 4.06
C CYS A 44 9.46 -8.37 4.38
N LEU A 45 8.21 -8.83 4.34
CA LEU A 45 7.05 -8.02 4.69
C LEU A 45 7.06 -7.60 6.17
N HIS A 46 7.64 -8.44 7.04
CA HIS A 46 7.79 -8.17 8.48
C HIS A 46 9.13 -7.52 8.86
N ASN A 47 10.04 -7.36 7.90
CA ASN A 47 11.33 -6.70 8.10
C ASN A 47 11.15 -5.17 8.22
N HIS A 48 11.70 -4.59 9.29
CA HIS A 48 11.67 -3.15 9.57
C HIS A 48 13.03 -2.46 9.34
N ASN A 49 14.02 -3.19 8.83
CA ASN A 49 15.33 -2.63 8.52
C ASN A 49 15.28 -1.78 7.25
N LEU A 50 15.35 -0.45 7.42
CA LEU A 50 15.36 0.52 6.32
C LEU A 50 16.58 0.39 5.38
N LYS A 51 17.64 -0.32 5.80
CA LYS A 51 18.76 -0.63 4.91
C LYS A 51 18.41 -1.72 3.89
N GLU A 52 17.40 -2.54 4.17
CA GLU A 52 17.04 -3.69 3.34
C GLU A 52 15.72 -3.49 2.62
N ILE A 53 14.80 -2.74 3.22
CA ILE A 53 13.47 -2.41 2.70
C ILE A 53 13.39 -0.89 2.52
N ASP A 54 13.05 -0.46 1.30
CA ASP A 54 12.79 0.95 1.00
C ASP A 54 11.57 1.47 1.80
N GLU A 55 11.67 2.69 2.30
CA GLU A 55 10.57 3.41 2.97
C GLU A 55 9.30 3.44 2.11
N ASN A 56 9.45 3.55 0.79
CA ASN A 56 8.33 3.52 -0.16
C ASN A 56 7.54 2.20 -0.06
N CYS A 57 8.22 1.07 0.12
CA CYS A 57 7.55 -0.23 0.28
C CYS A 57 6.79 -0.31 1.61
N ILE A 58 7.31 0.32 2.67
CA ILE A 58 6.63 0.42 3.97
C ILE A 58 5.37 1.29 3.86
N ILE A 59 5.44 2.40 3.12
CA ILE A 59 4.27 3.25 2.85
C ILE A 59 3.21 2.45 2.09
N LEU A 60 3.59 1.71 1.04
CA LEU A 60 2.68 0.84 0.29
C LEU A 60 2.05 -0.24 1.16
N ARG A 61 2.82 -0.87 2.07
CA ARG A 61 2.31 -1.84 3.06
C ARG A 61 1.24 -1.22 3.95
N LYS A 62 1.50 -0.03 4.51
CA LYS A 62 0.54 0.70 5.37
C LYS A 62 -0.73 1.06 4.59
N ALA A 63 -0.57 1.56 3.37
CA ALA A 63 -1.67 1.97 2.53
C ALA A 63 -2.50 0.77 2.02
N TYR A 64 -1.89 -0.38 1.74
CA TYR A 64 -2.61 -1.63 1.45
C TYR A 64 -3.45 -2.09 2.66
N ALA A 65 -2.86 -2.07 3.86
CA ALA A 65 -3.59 -2.40 5.09
C ALA A 65 -4.78 -1.44 5.31
N GLN A 66 -4.60 -0.14 5.05
CA GLN A 66 -5.69 0.83 5.12
C GLN A 66 -6.78 0.55 4.08
N CYS A 67 -6.39 0.23 2.85
CA CYS A 67 -7.34 -0.13 1.79
C CYS A 67 -8.21 -1.31 2.21
N ARG A 68 -7.62 -2.36 2.78
CA ARG A 68 -8.38 -3.52 3.29
C ARG A 68 -9.35 -3.14 4.40
N ARG A 69 -8.94 -2.30 5.36
CA ARG A 69 -9.83 -1.78 6.41
C ARG A 69 -11.00 -1.00 5.83
N ASN A 70 -10.75 -0.17 4.82
CA ASN A 70 -11.79 0.63 4.18
C ASN A 70 -12.82 -0.25 3.43
N LEU A 71 -12.40 -1.34 2.79
CA LEU A 71 -13.31 -2.28 2.14
C LEU A 71 -14.27 -2.98 3.12
N LEU A 72 -13.81 -3.20 4.36
CA LEU A 72 -14.62 -3.80 5.42
C LEU A 72 -15.51 -2.78 6.14
N ASN A 73 -15.28 -1.48 5.93
CA ASN A 73 -16.09 -0.44 6.55
C ASN A 73 -17.43 -0.27 5.82
N GLY A 74 -18.52 -0.72 6.45
CA GLY A 74 -19.87 -0.62 5.91
C GLY A 74 -20.31 0.80 5.59
N ASN A 75 -19.88 1.79 6.37
CA ASN A 75 -20.20 3.20 6.11
C ASN A 75 -19.60 3.66 4.78
N PHE A 76 -18.35 3.27 4.49
CA PHE A 76 -17.68 3.60 3.23
C PHE A 76 -18.27 2.86 2.03
N LYS A 77 -18.94 1.72 2.23
CA LYS A 77 -19.73 1.07 1.15
C LYS A 77 -20.96 1.88 0.78
N LEU A 78 -21.59 2.54 1.76
CA LEU A 78 -22.83 3.31 1.55
C LEU A 78 -22.56 4.73 1.03
N ILE A 79 -21.55 5.42 1.59
CA ILE A 79 -21.27 6.84 1.28
C ILE A 79 -20.10 7.03 0.31
N GLY A 80 -19.39 5.95 -0.04
CA GLY A 80 -18.10 6.00 -0.72
C GLY A 80 -16.94 6.25 0.25
N ASN A 81 -15.73 5.77 -0.08
CA ASN A 81 -14.54 6.03 0.75
C ASN A 81 -14.09 7.50 0.59
N PRO A 82 -14.18 8.35 1.63
CA PRO A 82 -13.78 9.75 1.54
C PRO A 82 -12.26 9.92 1.32
N LEU A 83 -11.47 8.88 1.60
CA LEU A 83 -10.02 8.85 1.39
C LEU A 83 -9.61 8.38 -0.02
N SER A 84 -10.57 7.99 -0.86
CA SER A 84 -10.31 7.64 -2.26
C SER A 84 -10.62 8.78 -3.24
N ARG A 85 -10.62 10.02 -2.75
CA ARG A 85 -10.80 11.23 -3.56
C ARG A 85 -9.49 11.71 -4.16
#